data_AF-A0A7W4YU90-F1
#
_entry.id   AF-A0A7W4YU90-F1
#
_cell.length_a   1.000
_cell.length_b   1.000
_cell.length_c   1.000
_cell.angle_alpha   90.00
_cell.angle_beta   90.00
_cell.angle_gamma   90.00
#
_symmetry.space_group_name_H-M   'P 1'
#
loop_
_entity.id
_entity.type
_entity.pdbx_description
1 polymer ?
#
loop_
_entity_poly.entity_id
_entity_poly.type
_entity_poly.pdbx_seq_one_letter_code
_entity_poly.pdbx_strand_id
1 'polypeptide(L)'
;MEIEFNYNLSYFYLGRAAEGLGYEAAAETYYLLAANTHQCVKYCDGFVFPRDINLRFAAMRAAKLDREKTAKGEQTRIANEITSSAQGLTAVDAVTDQSKTWPERTLMSQYGEERMVVADVRDQARGTPVPLASQQAAKVIPKGYRGNSIVDLIKQFERLDKLAEDEFTKKSVLVSKGGDLRSKTYRFVFKVDLNSNYGSEKRSDGAYYDAESETLHLNLWSRSHTFYLNKSATGTPEYQTISLLETRQSSDYIGQNAFGVKANIHSRLVNQYGLALNNFSGSRYGSIFSTSITLHPVAAKALKSDLMFYVDVVLISREPGASVLKTVSGRDATISNPSEFYLSSYYLVATAKEIGVFKKSTGEILAWKAFP
;
A
#
# COMPACT_ATOMS: atom_id res chain seq x y z
N MET A 1 15.37 -4.21 -1.65
CA MET A 1 15.05 -2.78 -1.79
C MET A 1 15.14 -2.16 -0.42
N GLU A 2 16.37 -2.14 0.08
CA GLU A 2 16.81 -0.98 0.83
C GLU A 2 16.33 0.27 0.09
N ILE A 3 15.79 1.23 0.83
CA ILE A 3 15.77 2.61 0.38
C ILE A 3 17.24 3.06 0.48
N GLU A 4 18.07 2.53 -0.42
CA GLU A 4 19.29 3.20 -0.83
C GLU A 4 18.81 4.46 -1.52
N PHE A 5 18.71 5.56 -0.78
CA PHE A 5 18.80 6.87 -1.40
C PHE A 5 20.08 6.83 -2.23
N ASN A 6 19.96 6.73 -3.56
CA ASN A 6 21.10 6.77 -4.46
C ASN A 6 21.93 8.02 -4.12
N TYR A 7 23.07 7.79 -3.48
CA TYR A 7 23.57 8.57 -2.33
C TYR A 7 24.09 9.99 -2.63
N ASN A 8 23.97 10.48 -3.86
CA ASN A 8 24.72 11.66 -4.30
C ASN A 8 23.87 12.93 -4.46
N LEU A 9 22.55 12.82 -4.68
CA LEU A 9 21.67 13.98 -4.84
C LEU A 9 20.91 14.38 -3.56
N SER A 10 20.87 13.49 -2.55
CA SER A 10 20.06 13.71 -1.35
C SER A 10 20.44 15.00 -0.62
N TYR A 11 21.74 15.26 -0.43
CA TYR A 11 22.20 16.49 0.21
C TYR A 11 21.90 17.74 -0.62
N PHE A 12 21.96 17.66 -1.96
CA PHE A 12 21.58 18.79 -2.79
C PHE A 12 20.10 19.16 -2.62
N TYR A 13 19.20 18.17 -2.60
CA TYR A 13 17.77 18.41 -2.42
C TYR A 13 17.40 18.82 -0.99
N LEU A 14 18.09 18.29 0.03
CA LEU A 14 17.96 18.78 1.41
C LEU A 14 18.40 20.25 1.52
N GLY A 15 19.48 20.64 0.83
CA GLY A 15 19.91 22.03 0.73
C GLY A 15 18.85 22.92 0.10
N ARG A 16 18.23 22.47 -1.01
CA ARG A 16 17.13 23.18 -1.68
C ARG A 16 15.89 23.33 -0.79
N ALA A 17 15.52 22.29 -0.05
CA ALA A 17 14.37 22.32 0.85
C ALA A 17 14.63 23.27 2.03
N ALA A 18 15.79 23.18 2.67
CA ALA A 18 16.19 24.08 3.75
C ALA A 18 16.24 25.55 3.28
N GLU A 19 16.75 25.79 2.06
CA GLU A 19 16.76 27.12 1.44
C GLU A 19 15.32 27.65 1.26
N GLY A 20 14.42 26.84 0.71
CA GLY A 20 13.01 27.23 0.49
C GLY A 20 12.22 27.49 1.78
N LEU A 21 12.63 26.89 2.89
CA LEU A 21 12.06 27.08 4.22
C LEU A 21 12.73 28.22 5.01
N GLY A 22 13.75 28.88 4.47
CA GLY A 22 14.48 29.96 5.14
C GLY A 22 15.52 29.49 6.17
N TYR A 23 15.81 28.19 6.26
CA TYR A 23 16.86 27.64 7.12
C TYR A 23 18.23 27.74 6.45
N GLU A 24 18.74 28.96 6.28
CA GLU A 24 19.94 29.26 5.49
C GLU A 24 21.20 28.51 5.99
N ALA A 25 21.39 28.37 7.31
CA ALA A 25 22.53 27.65 7.89
C ALA A 25 22.49 26.14 7.61
N ALA A 26 21.29 25.56 7.61
CA ALA A 26 21.09 24.16 7.25
C ALA A 26 21.30 23.96 5.75
N ALA A 27 20.79 24.88 4.92
CA ALA A 27 20.99 24.86 3.47
C ALA A 27 22.48 24.89 3.10
N GLU A 28 23.25 25.78 3.73
CA GLU A 28 24.71 25.86 3.56
C GLU A 28 25.40 24.54 3.92
N THR A 29 25.06 23.96 5.08
CA THR A 29 25.63 22.68 5.52
C THR A 29 25.35 21.57 4.52
N TYR A 30 24.12 21.48 4.02
CA TYR A 30 23.74 20.46 3.04
C TYR A 30 24.40 20.68 1.68
N TYR A 31 24.56 21.92 1.21
CA TYR A 31 25.30 22.18 -0.03
C TYR A 31 26.79 21.84 0.09
N LEU A 32 27.42 22.09 1.23
CA LEU A 32 28.81 21.68 1.49
C LEU A 32 28.94 20.16 1.51
N LEU A 33 28.00 19.45 2.15
CA LEU A 33 27.96 17.98 2.13
C LEU A 33 27.74 17.43 0.71
N ALA A 34 26.88 18.08 -0.08
CA ALA A 34 26.65 17.72 -1.47
C ALA A 34 27.90 17.96 -2.34
N ALA A 35 28.63 19.06 -2.14
CA ALA A 35 29.81 19.41 -2.92
C ALA A 35 30.97 18.41 -2.75
N ASN A 36 31.00 17.68 -1.63
CA ASN A 36 31.95 16.59 -1.38
C ASN A 36 31.63 15.30 -2.17
N THR A 37 30.56 15.28 -2.96
CA THR A 37 30.24 14.15 -3.85
C THR A 37 30.79 14.40 -5.26
N HIS A 38 31.65 13.50 -5.74
CA HIS A 38 32.43 13.74 -6.97
C HIS A 38 31.84 13.17 -8.26
N GLN A 39 30.85 12.27 -8.18
CA GLN A 39 30.26 11.67 -9.38
C GLN A 39 28.88 11.07 -9.13
N CYS A 40 28.05 11.06 -10.16
CA CYS A 40 26.79 10.33 -10.18
C CYS A 40 27.04 8.84 -10.49
N VAL A 41 26.51 7.93 -9.67
CA VAL A 41 26.72 6.47 -9.88
C VAL A 41 25.64 5.86 -10.79
N LYS A 42 24.45 6.46 -10.90
CA LYS A 42 23.37 6.04 -11.83
C LYS A 42 22.27 7.11 -11.96
N TYR A 43 21.83 7.38 -13.19
CA TYR A 43 20.69 8.25 -13.57
C TYR A 43 20.59 9.57 -12.80
N CYS A 44 21.26 10.62 -13.28
CA CYS A 44 21.21 11.96 -12.68
C CYS A 44 20.37 12.98 -13.46
N ASP A 45 19.53 12.54 -14.40
CA ASP A 45 18.54 13.37 -15.09
C ASP A 45 19.07 14.73 -15.57
N GLY A 46 20.30 14.76 -16.08
CA GLY A 46 20.97 15.98 -16.60
C GLY A 46 21.71 16.83 -15.55
N PHE A 47 21.71 16.43 -14.27
CA PHE A 47 22.45 17.09 -13.19
C PHE A 47 23.97 16.84 -13.30
N VAL A 48 24.76 17.92 -13.26
CA VAL A 48 26.22 17.89 -13.46
C VAL A 48 26.94 18.19 -12.15
N PHE A 49 27.57 17.16 -11.59
CA PHE A 49 28.42 17.27 -10.41
C PHE A 49 29.84 17.77 -10.76
N PRO A 50 30.49 18.54 -9.88
CA PRO A 50 29.94 19.31 -8.76
C PRO A 50 29.37 20.67 -9.21
N ARG A 51 29.35 20.94 -10.53
CA ARG A 51 29.04 22.25 -11.11
C ARG A 51 27.71 22.81 -10.63
N ASP A 52 26.63 22.06 -10.73
CA ASP A 52 25.28 22.55 -10.46
C ASP A 52 25.08 22.82 -8.95
N ILE A 53 25.78 22.07 -8.09
CA ILE A 53 25.84 22.29 -6.64
C ILE A 53 26.54 23.63 -6.35
N ASN A 54 27.72 23.83 -6.93
CA ASN A 54 28.53 25.03 -6.71
C ASN A 54 27.82 26.29 -7.23
N LEU A 55 27.18 26.20 -8.40
CA LEU A 55 26.39 27.30 -8.96
C LEU A 55 25.25 27.70 -8.02
N ARG A 56 24.51 26.73 -7.47
CA ARG A 56 23.41 27.06 -6.55
C ARG A 56 23.92 27.60 -5.21
N PHE A 57 24.97 26.98 -4.66
CA PHE A 57 25.55 27.41 -3.39
C PHE A 57 26.11 28.85 -3.48
N ALA A 58 26.77 29.19 -4.58
CA ALA A 58 27.23 30.56 -4.83
C ALA A 58 26.07 31.55 -4.93
N ALA A 59 24.99 31.21 -5.65
CA ALA A 59 23.80 32.05 -5.75
C ALA A 59 23.13 32.30 -4.39
N MET A 60 23.05 31.27 -3.54
CA MET A 60 22.51 31.39 -2.18
C MET A 60 23.36 32.34 -1.32
N ARG A 61 24.70 32.22 -1.37
CA ARG A 61 25.60 33.13 -0.64
C ARG A 61 25.51 34.57 -1.15
N ALA A 62 25.41 34.77 -2.46
CA ALA A 62 25.21 36.09 -3.04
C ALA A 62 23.89 36.73 -2.54
N ALA A 63 22.81 35.96 -2.56
CA ALA A 63 21.50 36.42 -2.06
C ALA A 63 21.54 36.77 -0.57
N LYS A 64 22.27 35.99 0.25
CA LYS A 64 22.48 36.29 1.68
C LYS A 64 23.21 37.63 1.86
N LEU A 65 24.30 37.85 1.13
CA LEU A 65 25.06 39.11 1.19
C LEU A 65 24.21 40.33 0.79
N ASP A 66 23.35 40.19 -0.23
CA ASP A 66 22.48 41.28 -0.65
C ASP A 66 21.38 41.59 0.38
N ARG A 67 20.82 40.57 1.05
CA ARG A 67 19.91 40.75 2.19
C ARG A 67 20.58 41.44 3.36
N GLU A 68 21.80 41.04 3.71
CA GLU A 68 22.57 41.66 4.79
C GLU A 68 22.91 43.12 4.50
N LYS A 69 23.24 43.46 3.24
CA LYS A 69 23.45 44.85 2.80
C LYS A 69 22.17 45.68 2.89
N THR A 70 21.05 45.12 2.45
CA THR A 70 19.74 45.79 2.49
C THR A 70 19.30 46.03 3.93
N ALA A 71 19.44 45.03 4.81
CA ALA A 71 19.11 45.13 6.22
C ALA A 71 19.97 46.18 6.97
N LYS A 72 21.27 46.28 6.65
CA LYS A 72 22.14 47.33 7.20
C LYS A 72 21.80 48.73 6.68
N GLY A 73 21.42 48.84 5.41
CA GLY A 73 20.95 50.11 4.82
C GLY A 73 19.66 50.61 5.48
N GLU A 74 18.74 49.70 5.76
CA GLU A 74 17.46 50.01 6.39
C GLU A 74 17.60 50.33 7.88
N GLN A 75 18.46 49.61 8.61
CA GLN A 75 18.81 49.97 10.00
C GLN A 75 19.49 51.35 10.09
N THR A 76 20.32 51.72 9.11
CA THR A 76 20.96 53.05 9.06
C THR A 76 19.92 54.14 8.78
N ARG A 77 18.92 53.85 7.96
CA ARG A 77 17.81 54.77 7.65
C ARG A 77 16.88 54.97 8.86
N ILE A 78 16.49 53.88 9.54
CA ILE A 78 15.66 53.93 10.75
C ILE A 78 16.41 54.62 11.90
N ALA A 79 17.71 54.39 12.06
CA ALA A 79 18.52 55.10 13.05
C ALA A 79 18.58 56.62 12.78
N ASN A 80 18.67 57.04 11.52
CA ASN A 80 18.65 58.45 11.15
C ASN A 80 17.25 59.09 11.33
N GLU A 81 16.18 58.36 11.04
CA GLU A 81 14.79 58.82 11.27
C GLU A 81 14.46 58.94 12.78
N ILE A 82 14.93 58.01 13.62
CA ILE A 82 14.79 58.07 15.08
C ILE A 82 15.60 59.22 15.67
N THR A 83 16.81 59.48 15.18
CA THR A 83 17.65 60.60 15.65
C THR A 83 17.03 61.97 15.29
N SER A 84 16.27 62.05 14.19
CA SER A 84 15.51 63.25 13.82
C SER A 84 14.20 63.45 14.61
N SER A 85 13.67 62.38 15.21
CA SER A 85 12.40 62.41 15.96
C SER A 85 12.58 62.59 17.48
N ALA A 86 13.81 62.47 18.00
CA ALA A 86 14.12 62.58 19.43
C ALA A 86 14.23 64.03 19.97
N GLN A 87 13.90 65.05 19.17
CA GLN A 87 13.77 66.44 19.64
C GLN A 87 12.35 66.85 20.05
N GLY A 88 11.40 65.91 20.15
CA GLY A 88 10.06 66.23 20.61
C GLY A 88 9.43 65.09 21.40
N LEU A 89 8.93 65.43 22.59
CA LEU A 89 7.89 64.76 23.37
C LEU A 89 8.35 63.80 24.48
N THR A 90 8.53 64.41 25.66
CA THR A 90 8.28 63.82 26.97
C THR A 90 6.77 63.63 27.21
N ALA A 91 6.34 62.41 27.55
CA ALA A 91 5.31 62.08 28.55
C ALA A 91 4.88 60.61 28.37
N VAL A 92 5.00 59.79 29.41
CA VAL A 92 4.47 58.43 29.48
C VAL A 92 3.49 58.38 30.64
N ASP A 93 2.24 58.05 30.36
CA ASP A 93 1.27 57.57 31.34
C ASP A 93 1.10 56.05 31.20
N ALA A 94 0.97 55.39 32.35
CA ALA A 94 0.82 53.95 32.53
C ALA A 94 -0.65 53.56 32.63
N VAL A 95 -1.08 52.48 31.97
CA VAL A 95 -2.29 51.72 32.34
C VAL A 95 -2.15 50.22 32.00
N THR A 96 -2.46 49.43 33.03
CA THR A 96 -2.87 48.00 33.20
C THR A 96 -3.61 47.29 32.06
N ASP A 97 -3.54 45.94 31.96
CA ASP A 97 -4.55 45.01 32.56
C ASP A 97 -4.49 43.51 32.11
N GLN A 98 -4.80 42.64 33.09
CA GLN A 98 -5.46 41.32 33.13
C GLN A 98 -5.16 40.11 32.21
N SER A 99 -4.83 38.99 32.87
CA SER A 99 -4.98 37.60 32.42
C SER A 99 -6.21 36.93 33.06
N LYS A 100 -6.95 36.13 32.26
CA LYS A 100 -8.14 35.36 32.68
C LYS A 100 -7.88 33.84 32.58
N THR A 101 -8.27 33.12 33.62
CA THR A 101 -8.36 31.65 33.75
C THR A 101 -9.75 31.14 33.33
N TRP A 102 -9.85 29.85 32.96
CA TRP A 102 -11.12 29.09 32.83
C TRP A 102 -10.96 27.66 33.40
N PRO A 103 -12.06 27.01 33.85
CA PRO A 103 -12.03 25.86 34.75
C PRO A 103 -12.39 24.51 34.12
N GLU A 104 -11.95 23.44 34.79
CA GLU A 104 -12.25 22.02 34.52
C GLU A 104 -13.71 21.64 34.81
N ARG A 105 -14.22 20.64 34.07
CA ARG A 105 -15.48 19.96 34.35
C ARG A 105 -15.28 18.45 34.30
N THR A 106 -15.51 17.82 35.44
CA THR A 106 -15.70 16.37 35.64
C THR A 106 -17.20 16.10 35.77
N LEU A 107 -17.69 14.97 35.23
CA LEU A 107 -18.81 14.21 35.82
C LEU A 107 -18.91 12.78 35.26
N MET A 108 -19.29 11.88 36.18
CA MET A 108 -19.35 10.42 36.16
C MET A 108 -20.52 9.80 35.38
N SER A 109 -20.46 8.47 35.13
CA SER A 109 -21.29 7.40 35.77
C SER A 109 -21.33 6.15 34.87
N GLN A 110 -20.81 4.98 35.28
CA GLN A 110 -21.48 3.86 35.98
C GLN A 110 -22.59 3.13 35.22
N TYR A 111 -22.32 1.86 34.86
CA TYR A 111 -23.18 0.65 34.83
C TYR A 111 -22.17 -0.53 34.74
N GLY A 112 -22.23 -1.67 35.42
CA GLY A 112 -23.31 -2.46 36.01
C GLY A 112 -23.13 -3.91 35.51
N GLU A 113 -22.81 -4.84 36.41
CA GLU A 113 -22.45 -6.25 36.17
C GLU A 113 -23.61 -7.13 35.63
N GLU A 114 -23.30 -8.26 34.98
CA GLU A 114 -23.97 -9.54 35.28
C GLU A 114 -23.17 -10.78 34.79
N ARG A 115 -23.22 -11.83 35.62
CA ARG A 115 -22.58 -13.15 35.50
C ARG A 115 -23.52 -14.16 34.82
N MET A 116 -22.96 -15.21 34.20
CA MET A 116 -23.65 -16.52 34.10
C MET A 116 -22.66 -17.70 34.04
N VAL A 117 -23.11 -18.83 34.57
CA VAL A 117 -22.36 -20.02 34.99
C VAL A 117 -22.67 -21.23 34.07
N VAL A 118 -21.61 -21.99 33.73
CA VAL A 118 -21.43 -23.44 33.43
C VAL A 118 -22.63 -24.31 32.97
N ALA A 119 -22.40 -25.10 31.90
CA ALA A 119 -22.84 -26.50 31.81
C ALA A 119 -21.89 -27.34 30.92
N ASP A 120 -21.57 -28.53 31.42
CA ASP A 120 -20.70 -29.59 30.90
C ASP A 120 -21.59 -30.77 30.49
N VAL A 121 -21.37 -31.40 29.33
CA VAL A 121 -21.90 -32.74 28.99
C VAL A 121 -20.93 -33.45 28.04
N ARG A 122 -20.38 -34.57 28.51
CA ARG A 122 -19.79 -35.65 27.72
C ARG A 122 -20.91 -36.52 27.14
N ASP A 123 -20.70 -37.07 25.93
CA ASP A 123 -21.03 -38.48 25.69
C ASP A 123 -20.24 -39.09 24.52
N GLN A 124 -19.77 -40.32 24.76
CA GLN A 124 -19.09 -41.21 23.83
C GLN A 124 -20.11 -42.18 23.22
N ALA A 125 -19.97 -42.49 21.93
CA ALA A 125 -20.39 -43.81 21.42
C ALA A 125 -19.51 -44.23 20.23
N ARG A 126 -18.87 -45.40 20.40
CA ARG A 126 -18.14 -46.15 19.36
C ARG A 126 -19.11 -47.00 18.54
N GLY A 127 -18.84 -47.13 17.24
CA GLY A 127 -19.40 -48.16 16.37
C GLY A 127 -18.49 -48.33 15.14
N THR A 128 -18.00 -49.54 14.93
CA THR A 128 -16.95 -49.97 13.97
C THR A 128 -17.38 -50.00 12.48
N PRO A 129 -16.43 -50.14 11.53
CA PRO A 129 -16.55 -49.70 10.13
C PRO A 129 -16.88 -50.82 9.10
N VAL A 130 -17.06 -50.40 7.83
CA VAL A 130 -16.89 -51.08 6.50
C VAL A 130 -18.11 -50.83 5.57
N PRO A 131 -18.02 -50.68 4.21
CA PRO A 131 -16.86 -50.50 3.30
C PRO A 131 -16.87 -49.18 2.47
N LEU A 132 -15.73 -48.91 1.83
CA LEU A 132 -15.45 -47.83 0.87
C LEU A 132 -16.42 -47.82 -0.32
N ALA A 133 -17.34 -46.84 -0.31
CA ALA A 133 -17.84 -46.14 -1.50
C ALA A 133 -18.50 -44.84 -1.03
N SER A 134 -17.72 -43.94 -0.42
CA SER A 134 -18.23 -42.62 -0.06
C SER A 134 -18.43 -41.81 -1.33
N GLN A 135 -19.69 -41.75 -1.77
CA GLN A 135 -20.21 -40.62 -2.53
C GLN A 135 -19.89 -39.35 -1.73
N GLN A 136 -18.74 -38.72 -2.02
CA GLN A 136 -18.54 -37.33 -1.64
C GLN A 136 -19.64 -36.57 -2.34
N ALA A 137 -20.61 -36.06 -1.58
CA ALA A 137 -21.60 -35.14 -2.11
C ALA A 137 -20.86 -34.10 -2.95
N ALA A 138 -21.26 -33.95 -4.22
CA ALA A 138 -20.59 -33.05 -5.14
C ALA A 138 -20.46 -31.68 -4.47
N LYS A 139 -19.21 -31.21 -4.29
CA LYS A 139 -18.96 -29.91 -3.68
C LYS A 139 -19.48 -28.85 -4.66
N VAL A 140 -20.50 -28.10 -4.26
CA VAL A 140 -21.16 -27.07 -5.09
C VAL A 140 -21.02 -25.71 -4.43
N ILE A 141 -20.69 -24.70 -5.22
CA ILE A 141 -20.72 -23.29 -4.81
C ILE A 141 -22.15 -22.75 -5.03
N PRO A 142 -22.80 -22.11 -4.04
CA PRO A 142 -24.15 -21.60 -4.23
C PRO A 142 -24.25 -20.67 -5.45
N LYS A 143 -25.32 -20.84 -6.23
CA LYS A 143 -25.56 -20.02 -7.42
C LYS A 143 -25.55 -18.54 -7.07
N GLY A 144 -24.76 -17.75 -7.81
CA GLY A 144 -24.63 -16.32 -7.59
C GLY A 144 -23.71 -15.91 -6.44
N TYR A 145 -23.11 -16.85 -5.70
CA TYR A 145 -22.11 -16.54 -4.68
C TYR A 145 -20.93 -15.76 -5.29
N ARG A 146 -20.57 -14.64 -4.64
CA ARG A 146 -19.53 -13.71 -5.11
C ARG A 146 -18.22 -13.82 -4.33
N GLY A 147 -18.13 -14.73 -3.37
CA GLY A 147 -17.01 -14.75 -2.44
C GLY A 147 -17.12 -13.66 -1.37
N ASN A 148 -16.20 -13.71 -0.42
CA ASN A 148 -15.96 -12.64 0.53
C ASN A 148 -15.36 -11.42 -0.19
N SER A 149 -15.71 -10.22 0.29
CA SER A 149 -15.16 -8.96 -0.22
C SER A 149 -13.76 -8.72 0.36
N ILE A 150 -12.74 -8.82 -0.49
CA ILE A 150 -11.35 -8.53 -0.09
C ILE A 150 -11.18 -7.07 0.38
N VAL A 151 -11.88 -6.13 -0.27
CA VAL A 151 -11.81 -4.70 0.08
C VAL A 151 -12.38 -4.45 1.47
N ASP A 152 -13.53 -5.05 1.79
CA ASP A 152 -14.16 -4.85 3.11
C ASP A 152 -13.35 -5.52 4.22
N LEU A 153 -12.71 -6.65 3.94
CA LEU A 153 -11.83 -7.32 4.89
C LEU A 153 -10.56 -6.51 5.15
N ILE A 154 -9.94 -5.94 4.12
CA ILE A 154 -8.81 -5.02 4.28
C ILE A 154 -9.22 -3.80 5.11
N LYS A 155 -10.36 -3.17 4.79
CA LYS A 155 -10.89 -2.03 5.58
C LYS A 155 -11.14 -2.39 7.04
N GLN A 156 -11.54 -3.63 7.34
CA GLN A 156 -11.70 -4.10 8.72
C GLN A 156 -10.36 -4.16 9.44
N PHE A 157 -9.30 -4.65 8.81
CA PHE A 157 -7.95 -4.61 9.39
C PHE A 157 -7.43 -3.19 9.56
N GLU A 158 -7.64 -2.30 8.59
CA GLU A 158 -7.24 -0.89 8.72
C GLU A 158 -7.94 -0.18 9.88
N ARG A 159 -9.20 -0.55 10.17
CA ARG A 159 -9.89 -0.05 11.37
C ARG A 159 -9.28 -0.60 12.66
N LEU A 160 -8.82 -1.85 12.66
CA LEU A 160 -8.11 -2.41 13.81
C LEU A 160 -6.75 -1.75 14.01
N ASP A 161 -6.03 -1.43 12.94
CA ASP A 161 -4.76 -0.69 13.01
C ASP A 161 -4.97 0.68 13.64
N LYS A 162 -5.98 1.43 13.18
CA LYS A 162 -6.34 2.74 13.77
C LYS A 162 -6.74 2.65 15.23
N LEU A 163 -7.47 1.60 15.62
CA LEU A 163 -7.79 1.37 17.03
C LEU A 163 -6.56 0.97 17.85
N ALA A 164 -5.51 0.43 17.25
CA ALA A 164 -4.26 0.14 17.94
C ALA A 164 -3.42 1.39 18.21
N GLU A 165 -3.61 2.44 17.42
CA GLU A 165 -3.00 3.77 17.62
C GLU A 165 -3.73 4.60 18.68
N ASP A 166 -4.98 4.24 19.02
CA ASP A 166 -5.75 4.92 20.06
C ASP A 166 -5.21 4.58 21.46
N GLU A 167 -4.81 5.62 22.21
CA GLU A 167 -4.22 5.53 23.55
C GLU A 167 -5.12 4.82 24.57
N PHE A 168 -6.44 4.79 24.32
CA PHE A 168 -7.43 4.26 25.26
C PHE A 168 -7.96 2.87 24.89
N THR A 169 -7.58 2.33 23.73
CA THR A 169 -8.06 1.02 23.31
C THR A 169 -7.33 -0.11 24.04
N LYS A 170 -8.09 -0.97 24.73
CA LYS A 170 -7.53 -2.15 25.41
C LYS A 170 -6.93 -3.13 24.41
N LYS A 171 -5.66 -3.50 24.60
CA LYS A 171 -4.95 -4.51 23.80
C LYS A 171 -5.72 -5.83 23.66
N SER A 172 -6.44 -6.27 24.70
CA SER A 172 -7.26 -7.49 24.66
C SER A 172 -8.39 -7.43 23.64
N VAL A 173 -9.00 -6.25 23.41
CA VAL A 173 -10.05 -6.04 22.41
C VAL A 173 -9.48 -6.18 21.00
N LEU A 174 -8.29 -5.65 20.76
CA LEU A 174 -7.59 -5.77 19.47
C LEU A 174 -7.21 -7.22 19.18
N VAL A 175 -6.70 -7.93 20.19
CA VAL A 175 -6.35 -9.35 20.08
C VAL A 175 -7.58 -10.20 19.79
N SER A 176 -8.69 -9.98 20.51
CA SER A 176 -9.95 -10.70 20.29
C SER A 176 -10.51 -10.43 18.89
N LYS A 177 -10.73 -9.17 18.51
CA LYS A 177 -11.30 -8.83 17.19
C LYS A 177 -10.40 -9.28 16.04
N GLY A 178 -9.09 -9.10 16.17
CA GLY A 178 -8.13 -9.58 15.18
C GLY A 178 -8.09 -11.11 15.12
N GLY A 179 -8.20 -11.79 16.26
CA GLY A 179 -8.30 -13.25 16.36
C GLY A 179 -9.55 -13.79 15.67
N ASP A 180 -10.71 -13.18 15.90
CA ASP A 180 -11.98 -13.57 15.29
C ASP A 180 -11.98 -13.41 13.77
N LEU A 181 -11.29 -12.39 13.25
CA LEU A 181 -11.10 -12.25 11.80
C LEU A 181 -10.17 -13.32 11.25
N ARG A 182 -9.15 -13.75 11.99
CA ARG A 182 -8.13 -14.69 11.50
C ARG A 182 -8.53 -16.15 11.65
N SER A 183 -9.40 -16.49 12.59
CA SER A 183 -9.88 -17.87 12.81
C SER A 183 -10.87 -18.34 11.73
N LYS A 184 -11.37 -17.42 10.90
CA LYS A 184 -12.33 -17.70 9.83
C LYS A 184 -11.64 -18.15 8.56
N THR A 185 -12.30 -19.08 7.85
CA THR A 185 -12.00 -19.37 6.45
C THR A 185 -12.75 -18.38 5.56
N TYR A 186 -12.02 -17.75 4.64
CA TYR A 186 -12.58 -16.86 3.62
C TYR A 186 -12.48 -17.53 2.26
N ARG A 187 -13.56 -17.45 1.48
CA ARG A 187 -13.59 -17.88 0.09
C ARG A 187 -13.62 -16.66 -0.80
N PHE A 188 -12.57 -16.44 -1.58
CA PHE A 188 -12.57 -15.41 -2.61
C PHE A 188 -12.92 -16.03 -3.96
N VAL A 189 -13.73 -15.33 -4.74
CA VAL A 189 -14.18 -15.77 -6.07
C VAL A 189 -13.83 -14.69 -7.07
N PHE A 190 -13.17 -15.06 -8.17
CA PHE A 190 -12.67 -14.11 -9.16
C PHE A 190 -12.70 -14.72 -10.56
N LYS A 191 -12.71 -13.83 -11.56
CA LYS A 191 -12.78 -14.25 -12.96
C LYS A 191 -11.46 -14.87 -13.39
N VAL A 192 -11.53 -15.89 -14.24
CA VAL A 192 -10.38 -16.32 -15.03
C VAL A 192 -10.06 -15.19 -16.00
N ASP A 193 -8.84 -14.66 -15.97
CA ASP A 193 -8.39 -13.85 -17.11
C ASP A 193 -8.14 -14.81 -18.27
N LEU A 194 -8.84 -14.61 -19.37
CA LEU A 194 -8.86 -15.53 -20.50
C LEU A 194 -8.21 -14.94 -21.75
N ASN A 195 -7.71 -13.71 -21.63
CA ASN A 195 -7.23 -12.88 -22.72
C ASN A 195 -5.86 -12.26 -22.41
N SER A 196 -5.14 -12.72 -21.38
CA SER A 196 -3.83 -12.16 -21.02
C SER A 196 -2.72 -12.60 -22.00
N ASN A 197 -2.79 -12.12 -23.25
CA ASN A 197 -1.65 -12.13 -24.17
C ASN A 197 -0.61 -11.09 -23.69
N TYR A 198 0.03 -11.34 -22.56
CA TYR A 198 1.12 -10.51 -22.05
C TYR A 198 2.44 -10.93 -22.71
N GLY A 199 2.74 -10.32 -23.86
CA GLY A 199 4.07 -10.34 -24.48
C GLY A 199 4.48 -11.64 -25.16
N SER A 200 5.64 -11.60 -25.83
CA SER A 200 6.21 -12.62 -26.73
C SER A 200 6.56 -13.97 -26.09
N GLU A 201 6.30 -14.16 -24.80
CA GLU A 201 6.35 -15.46 -24.15
C GLU A 201 4.91 -15.86 -23.82
N LYS A 202 4.42 -16.99 -24.36
CA LYS A 202 3.10 -17.58 -24.12
C LYS A 202 2.84 -17.88 -22.62
N ARG A 203 2.68 -16.85 -21.80
CA ARG A 203 2.57 -16.94 -20.34
C ARG A 203 1.39 -16.08 -19.90
N SER A 204 0.22 -16.51 -20.32
CA SER A 204 -1.05 -15.93 -19.91
C SER A 204 -1.49 -16.58 -18.60
N ASP A 205 -1.70 -15.78 -17.56
CA ASP A 205 -2.60 -16.14 -16.47
C ASP A 205 -3.94 -16.52 -17.11
N GLY A 206 -4.43 -17.75 -16.97
CA GLY A 206 -5.70 -18.09 -17.59
C GLY A 206 -5.92 -19.49 -18.12
N ALA A 207 -6.86 -19.55 -19.08
CA ALA A 207 -7.23 -20.74 -19.81
C ALA A 207 -6.71 -20.70 -21.25
N TYR A 208 -6.12 -21.79 -21.72
CA TYR A 208 -5.87 -22.01 -23.14
C TYR A 208 -6.51 -23.31 -23.59
N TYR A 209 -7.00 -23.32 -24.83
CA TYR A 209 -7.61 -24.50 -25.43
C TYR A 209 -6.68 -25.05 -26.51
N ASP A 210 -6.27 -26.30 -26.36
CA ASP A 210 -5.57 -27.05 -27.40
C ASP A 210 -6.60 -27.80 -28.23
N ALA A 211 -6.73 -27.40 -29.50
CA ALA A 211 -7.69 -27.99 -30.42
C ALA A 211 -7.26 -29.37 -30.93
N GLU A 212 -5.97 -29.69 -30.93
CA GLU A 212 -5.46 -30.98 -31.39
C GLU A 212 -5.78 -32.08 -30.36
N SER A 213 -5.63 -31.75 -29.08
CA SER A 213 -5.94 -32.66 -27.97
C SER A 213 -7.33 -32.46 -27.35
N GLU A 214 -8.15 -31.59 -27.94
CA GLU A 214 -9.46 -31.15 -27.42
C GLU A 214 -9.45 -30.84 -25.92
N THR A 215 -8.39 -30.19 -25.43
CA THR A 215 -8.15 -30.01 -24.00
C THR A 215 -8.12 -28.53 -23.62
N LEU A 216 -8.94 -28.16 -22.64
CA LEU A 216 -8.91 -26.86 -21.99
C LEU A 216 -8.00 -26.93 -20.76
N HIS A 217 -6.88 -26.24 -20.84
CA HIS A 217 -5.95 -26.10 -19.73
C HIS A 217 -6.26 -24.85 -18.93
N LEU A 218 -6.27 -24.96 -17.61
CA LEU A 218 -6.59 -23.89 -16.67
C LEU A 218 -5.43 -23.74 -15.68
N ASN A 219 -4.86 -22.53 -15.60
CA ASN A 219 -3.75 -22.22 -14.72
C ASN A 219 -4.05 -20.97 -13.91
N LEU A 220 -3.89 -21.07 -12.59
CA LEU A 220 -3.79 -19.92 -11.71
C LEU A 220 -2.32 -19.69 -11.40
N TRP A 221 -1.80 -18.60 -11.90
CA TRP A 221 -0.42 -18.21 -11.66
C TRP A 221 -0.32 -17.27 -10.48
N SER A 222 0.82 -17.33 -9.82
CA SER A 222 1.24 -16.36 -8.83
C SER A 222 2.52 -15.67 -9.25
N ARG A 223 2.72 -14.49 -8.69
CA ARG A 223 3.97 -13.75 -8.81
C ARG A 223 4.64 -13.67 -7.45
N SER A 224 5.92 -13.99 -7.43
CA SER A 224 6.74 -13.77 -6.25
C SER A 224 6.97 -12.27 -6.05
N HIS A 225 6.60 -11.76 -4.88
CA HIS A 225 6.75 -10.36 -4.51
C HIS A 225 7.47 -10.26 -3.16
N THR A 226 8.54 -9.48 -3.15
CA THR A 226 9.28 -9.15 -1.93
C THR A 226 8.64 -7.94 -1.29
N PHE A 227 8.19 -8.07 -0.04
CA PHE A 227 7.61 -6.96 0.70
C PHE A 227 8.62 -6.41 1.69
N TYR A 228 8.84 -5.10 1.64
CA TYR A 228 9.71 -4.39 2.57
C TYR A 228 8.89 -3.99 3.79
N LEU A 229 8.63 -4.98 4.66
CA LEU A 229 8.12 -4.71 6.00
C LEU A 229 9.19 -3.95 6.80
N ASN A 230 8.76 -3.11 7.74
CA ASN A 230 9.59 -2.20 8.55
C ASN A 230 11.03 -2.73 8.79
N LYS A 231 12.03 -1.88 8.54
CA LYS A 231 13.49 -2.15 8.43
C LYS A 231 14.16 -2.90 9.61
N SER A 232 13.42 -3.30 10.64
CA SER A 232 13.92 -3.88 11.88
C SER A 232 13.97 -5.41 11.90
N ALA A 233 13.36 -6.13 10.95
CA ALA A 233 13.35 -7.59 10.93
C ALA A 233 14.41 -8.13 9.96
N THR A 234 15.22 -9.08 10.43
CA THR A 234 16.19 -9.83 9.64
C THR A 234 15.47 -10.63 8.54
N GLY A 235 15.49 -10.09 7.32
CA GLY A 235 14.95 -10.73 6.11
C GLY A 235 13.70 -10.02 5.57
N THR A 236 13.66 -9.84 4.25
CA THR A 236 12.48 -9.33 3.54
C THR A 236 11.61 -10.52 3.14
N PRO A 237 10.43 -10.72 3.76
CA PRO A 237 9.61 -11.87 3.43
C PRO A 237 9.15 -11.79 1.98
N GLU A 238 9.31 -12.90 1.29
CA GLU A 238 8.86 -13.11 -0.08
C GLU A 238 7.59 -13.96 -0.05
N TYR A 239 6.56 -13.48 -0.74
CA TYR A 239 5.29 -14.19 -0.84
C TYR A 239 4.93 -14.42 -2.29
N GLN A 240 4.27 -15.54 -2.56
CA GLN A 240 3.56 -15.74 -3.80
C GLN A 240 2.24 -14.96 -3.74
N THR A 241 2.06 -14.06 -4.69
CA THR A 241 0.91 -13.15 -4.72
C THR A 241 -0.04 -13.50 -5.85
N ILE A 242 -1.34 -13.39 -5.56
CA ILE A 242 -2.40 -13.43 -6.57
C ILE A 242 -3.24 -12.15 -6.50
N SER A 243 -3.55 -11.58 -7.65
CA SER A 243 -4.42 -10.43 -7.76
C SER A 243 -5.87 -10.88 -7.91
N LEU A 244 -6.75 -10.37 -7.04
CA LEU A 244 -8.17 -10.73 -7.04
C LEU A 244 -9.05 -9.63 -7.64
N LEU A 245 -8.66 -8.38 -7.42
CA LEU A 245 -9.40 -7.21 -7.88
C LEU A 245 -8.43 -6.08 -8.21
N GLU A 246 -8.72 -5.39 -9.30
CA GLU A 246 -8.06 -4.13 -9.66
C GLU A 246 -9.11 -3.07 -9.93
N THR A 247 -8.91 -1.88 -9.39
CA THR A 247 -9.71 -0.70 -9.70
C THR A 247 -8.83 0.36 -10.32
N ARG A 248 -9.34 1.04 -11.35
CA ARG A 248 -8.61 2.06 -12.10
C ARG A 248 -9.40 3.36 -12.04
N GLN A 249 -8.72 4.43 -11.73
CA GLN A 249 -9.23 5.79 -11.79
C GLN A 249 -8.30 6.61 -12.67
N SER A 250 -8.90 7.39 -13.56
CA SER A 250 -8.16 8.32 -14.40
C SER A 250 -8.78 9.70 -14.25
N SER A 251 -7.95 10.72 -14.23
CA SER A 251 -8.38 12.11 -14.16
C SER A 251 -7.39 13.00 -14.90
N ASP A 252 -7.84 14.17 -15.34
CA ASP A 252 -7.00 15.19 -15.96
C ASP A 252 -7.05 16.45 -15.11
N TYR A 253 -5.90 17.09 -14.89
CA TYR A 253 -5.82 18.35 -14.15
C TYR A 253 -4.70 19.24 -14.69
N ILE A 254 -4.76 20.55 -14.41
CA ILE A 254 -3.68 21.47 -14.76
C ILE A 254 -2.67 21.49 -13.62
N GLY A 255 -1.50 20.89 -13.85
CA GLY A 255 -0.36 20.98 -12.95
C GLY A 255 0.44 22.25 -13.22
N GLN A 256 1.01 22.85 -12.18
CA GLN A 256 1.92 23.99 -12.28
C GLN A 256 3.18 23.71 -11.46
N ASN A 257 4.35 23.86 -12.06
CA ASN A 257 5.61 23.72 -11.32
C ASN A 257 5.96 25.00 -10.54
N ALA A 258 7.04 24.94 -9.76
CA ALA A 258 7.52 26.06 -8.95
C ALA A 258 7.89 27.33 -9.76
N PHE A 259 8.06 27.22 -11.08
CA PHE A 259 8.39 28.34 -11.99
C PHE A 259 7.18 28.91 -12.73
N GLY A 260 5.97 28.42 -12.43
CA GLY A 260 4.75 28.89 -13.07
C GLY A 260 4.40 28.23 -14.41
N VAL A 261 5.21 27.27 -14.87
CA VAL A 261 4.92 26.52 -16.10
C VAL A 261 3.77 25.58 -15.85
N LYS A 262 2.72 25.69 -16.67
CA LYS A 262 1.50 24.88 -16.60
C LYS A 262 1.54 23.74 -17.61
N ALA A 263 1.01 22.58 -17.24
CA ALA A 263 0.81 21.43 -18.13
C ALA A 263 -0.50 20.72 -17.80
N ASN A 264 -1.17 20.17 -18.82
CA ASN A 264 -2.32 19.28 -18.64
C ASN A 264 -1.78 17.90 -18.25
N ILE A 265 -1.96 17.52 -16.98
CA ILE A 265 -1.49 16.26 -16.42
C ILE A 265 -2.58 15.20 -16.55
N HIS A 266 -2.23 14.07 -17.16
CA HIS A 266 -3.04 12.86 -17.13
C HIS A 266 -2.64 12.00 -15.93
N SER A 267 -3.57 11.80 -14.99
CA SER A 267 -3.37 11.01 -13.79
C SER A 267 -4.03 9.65 -13.91
N ARG A 268 -3.30 8.61 -13.52
CA ARG A 268 -3.84 7.25 -13.42
C ARG A 268 -3.50 6.63 -12.07
N LEU A 269 -4.54 6.39 -11.28
CA LEU A 269 -4.47 5.64 -10.03
C LEU A 269 -4.99 4.21 -10.24
N VAL A 270 -4.22 3.24 -9.79
CA VAL A 270 -4.59 1.83 -9.79
C VAL A 270 -4.53 1.31 -8.36
N ASN A 271 -5.66 0.81 -7.85
CA ASN A 271 -5.65 0.06 -6.59
C ASN A 271 -5.79 -1.43 -6.90
N GLN A 272 -4.81 -2.20 -6.45
CA GLN A 272 -4.77 -3.64 -6.62
C GLN A 272 -5.00 -4.32 -5.27
N TYR A 273 -5.90 -5.30 -5.23
CA TYR A 273 -6.22 -6.07 -4.04
C TYR A 273 -5.95 -7.55 -4.31
N GLY A 274 -5.25 -8.22 -3.39
CA GLY A 274 -4.84 -9.61 -3.59
C GLY A 274 -4.52 -10.39 -2.32
N LEU A 275 -4.05 -11.61 -2.50
CA LEU A 275 -3.56 -12.45 -1.41
C LEU A 275 -2.05 -12.63 -1.52
N ALA A 276 -1.36 -12.55 -0.38
CA ALA A 276 0.03 -12.95 -0.21
C ALA A 276 0.04 -14.31 0.49
N LEU A 277 0.31 -15.37 -0.27
CA LEU A 277 0.19 -16.75 0.19
C LEU A 277 1.50 -17.21 0.82
N ASN A 278 1.44 -17.69 2.06
CA ASN A 278 2.62 -18.10 2.84
C ASN A 278 3.04 -19.56 2.65
N ASN A 279 2.14 -20.41 2.15
CA ASN A 279 2.37 -21.84 1.95
C ASN A 279 2.82 -22.18 0.53
N PHE A 280 3.21 -21.18 -0.24
CA PHE A 280 3.81 -21.34 -1.56
C PHE A 280 5.18 -20.66 -1.58
N SER A 281 6.17 -21.44 -2.00
CA SER A 281 7.53 -20.98 -2.31
C SER A 281 7.85 -21.46 -3.71
N GLY A 282 8.59 -20.67 -4.50
CA GLY A 282 8.90 -21.08 -5.87
C GLY A 282 9.48 -19.97 -6.72
N SER A 283 9.55 -20.24 -8.03
CA SER A 283 10.03 -19.29 -9.03
C SER A 283 9.28 -17.95 -8.98
N ARG A 284 9.92 -16.90 -9.51
CA ARG A 284 9.35 -15.55 -9.61
C ARG A 284 7.95 -15.52 -10.24
N TYR A 285 7.70 -16.49 -11.12
CA TYR A 285 6.41 -16.77 -11.74
C TYR A 285 6.19 -18.28 -11.70
N GLY A 286 5.06 -18.72 -11.19
CA GLY A 286 4.73 -20.14 -11.10
C GLY A 286 3.24 -20.38 -11.04
N SER A 287 2.78 -21.49 -11.61
CA SER A 287 1.40 -21.93 -11.44
C SER A 287 1.22 -22.51 -10.04
N ILE A 288 0.31 -21.94 -9.26
CA ILE A 288 -0.07 -22.46 -7.95
C ILE A 288 -1.22 -23.46 -8.05
N PHE A 289 -1.93 -23.47 -9.18
CA PHE A 289 -2.96 -24.43 -9.51
C PHE A 289 -3.03 -24.64 -11.01
N SER A 290 -2.96 -25.90 -11.44
CA SER A 290 -3.08 -26.31 -12.84
C SER A 290 -4.03 -27.49 -12.96
N THR A 291 -4.93 -27.43 -13.93
CA THR A 291 -5.82 -28.55 -14.29
C THR A 291 -6.10 -28.53 -15.78
N SER A 292 -6.58 -29.65 -16.31
CA SER A 292 -6.95 -29.80 -17.72
C SER A 292 -8.26 -30.55 -17.81
N ILE A 293 -9.13 -30.11 -18.72
CA ILE A 293 -10.45 -30.71 -18.95
C ILE A 293 -10.54 -31.04 -20.43
N THR A 294 -10.83 -32.29 -20.78
CA THR A 294 -11.08 -32.70 -22.17
C THR A 294 -12.51 -32.38 -22.54
N LEU A 295 -12.71 -31.55 -23.56
CA LEU A 295 -14.02 -31.21 -24.10
C LEU A 295 -13.95 -30.67 -25.52
N HIS A 296 -14.98 -30.97 -26.30
CA HIS A 296 -15.13 -30.50 -27.69
C HIS A 296 -15.09 -28.96 -27.79
N PRO A 297 -14.60 -28.36 -28.91
CA PRO A 297 -14.38 -26.91 -29.02
C PRO A 297 -15.62 -26.05 -28.73
N VAL A 298 -16.80 -26.52 -29.13
CA VAL A 298 -18.08 -25.82 -28.88
C VAL A 298 -18.38 -25.75 -27.38
N ALA A 299 -18.14 -26.84 -26.65
CA ALA A 299 -18.33 -26.89 -25.20
C ALA A 299 -17.25 -26.04 -24.49
N ALA A 300 -16.00 -26.07 -24.95
CA ALA A 300 -14.92 -25.23 -24.44
C ALA A 300 -15.25 -23.74 -24.55
N LYS A 301 -15.77 -23.32 -25.72
CA LYS A 301 -16.19 -21.94 -25.96
C LYS A 301 -17.32 -21.51 -25.03
N ALA A 302 -18.32 -22.37 -24.80
CA ALA A 302 -19.41 -22.08 -23.87
C ALA A 302 -18.91 -21.97 -22.43
N LEU A 303 -18.10 -22.96 -22.01
CA LEU A 303 -17.53 -23.03 -20.66
C LEU A 303 -16.63 -21.83 -20.35
N LYS A 304 -15.84 -21.36 -21.33
CA LYS A 304 -14.92 -20.23 -21.19
C LYS A 304 -15.57 -19.03 -20.50
N SER A 305 -16.76 -18.64 -20.91
CA SER A 305 -17.47 -17.47 -20.36
C SER A 305 -18.08 -17.68 -18.97
N ASP A 306 -18.22 -18.94 -18.56
CA ASP A 306 -18.88 -19.36 -17.32
C ASP A 306 -17.87 -19.80 -16.23
N LEU A 307 -16.58 -19.85 -16.54
CA LEU A 307 -15.55 -20.26 -15.58
C LEU A 307 -15.20 -19.15 -14.58
N MET A 308 -15.06 -19.56 -13.31
CA MET A 308 -14.50 -18.73 -12.25
C MET A 308 -13.51 -19.55 -11.40
N PHE A 309 -12.50 -18.86 -10.87
CA PHE A 309 -11.66 -19.39 -9.81
C PHE A 309 -12.29 -19.10 -8.45
N TYR A 310 -12.01 -19.98 -7.50
CA TYR A 310 -12.11 -19.67 -6.08
C TYR A 310 -10.84 -20.06 -5.34
N VAL A 311 -10.61 -19.37 -4.23
CA VAL A 311 -9.56 -19.71 -3.27
C VAL A 311 -10.12 -19.61 -1.86
N ASP A 312 -10.01 -20.70 -1.11
CA ASP A 312 -10.28 -20.75 0.31
C ASP A 312 -8.98 -20.48 1.06
N VAL A 313 -9.01 -19.52 1.97
CA VAL A 313 -7.84 -19.16 2.78
C VAL A 313 -8.19 -18.97 4.25
N VAL A 314 -7.17 -19.15 5.09
CA VAL A 314 -7.17 -18.69 6.48
C VAL A 314 -6.13 -17.59 6.60
N LEU A 315 -6.49 -16.47 7.22
CA LEU A 315 -5.58 -15.34 7.35
C LEU A 315 -4.53 -15.61 8.41
N ILE A 316 -3.33 -15.09 8.20
CA ILE A 316 -2.24 -15.19 9.17
C ILE A 316 -1.77 -13.80 9.59
N SER A 317 -1.27 -13.69 10.81
CA SER A 317 -0.34 -12.63 11.21
C SER A 317 0.35 -12.99 12.51
N ARG A 318 1.57 -12.48 12.69
CA ARG A 318 2.33 -12.59 13.94
C ARG A 318 2.06 -11.41 14.89
N GLU A 319 1.38 -10.35 14.44
CA GLU A 319 1.12 -9.16 15.24
C GLU A 319 -0.34 -8.65 15.07
N PRO A 320 -0.90 -7.91 16.04
CA PRO A 320 -2.13 -7.16 15.83
C PRO A 320 -1.96 -6.19 14.65
N GLY A 321 -2.86 -6.25 13.66
CA GLY A 321 -2.85 -5.32 12.52
C GLY A 321 -1.99 -5.67 11.30
N ALA A 322 -0.92 -6.45 11.47
CA ALA A 322 -0.01 -6.83 10.39
C ALA A 322 -0.54 -7.93 9.43
N SER A 323 -1.84 -7.93 9.12
CA SER A 323 -2.46 -8.87 8.16
C SER A 323 -2.54 -8.30 6.75
N VAL A 324 -2.31 -6.99 6.57
CA VAL A 324 -2.34 -6.31 5.27
C VAL A 324 -0.95 -5.82 4.91
N LEU A 325 -0.38 -6.33 3.82
CA LEU A 325 0.82 -5.80 3.19
C LEU A 325 0.41 -4.68 2.24
N LYS A 326 1.05 -3.52 2.37
CA LYS A 326 0.78 -2.35 1.53
C LYS A 326 2.04 -1.97 0.78
N THR A 327 1.92 -1.77 -0.53
CA THR A 327 2.97 -1.20 -1.36
C THR A 327 2.41 -0.06 -2.19
N VAL A 328 3.21 0.98 -2.39
CA VAL A 328 2.89 2.06 -3.30
C VAL A 328 4.07 2.21 -4.25
N SER A 329 3.79 2.23 -5.54
CA SER A 329 4.77 2.50 -6.58
C SER A 329 4.17 3.45 -7.59
N GLY A 330 5.00 4.25 -8.25
CA GLY A 330 4.49 5.23 -9.17
C GLY A 330 5.55 6.11 -9.77
N ARG A 331 5.09 7.05 -10.58
CA ARG A 331 5.90 8.15 -11.11
C ARG A 331 5.07 9.42 -11.09
N ASP A 332 5.68 10.50 -10.64
CA ASP A 332 5.07 11.82 -10.72
C ASP A 332 5.14 12.36 -12.15
N ALA A 333 4.23 13.28 -12.48
CA ALA A 333 4.26 13.94 -13.76
C ALA A 333 5.41 14.94 -13.85
N THR A 334 5.97 15.10 -15.05
CA THR A 334 6.94 16.14 -15.37
C THR A 334 6.44 16.99 -16.52
N ILE A 335 7.07 18.15 -16.77
CA ILE A 335 6.69 19.00 -17.90
C ILE A 335 6.90 18.27 -19.25
N SER A 336 7.96 17.47 -19.37
CA SER A 336 8.26 16.69 -20.57
C SER A 336 7.41 15.41 -20.69
N ASN A 337 6.87 14.93 -19.57
CA ASN A 337 6.00 13.76 -19.52
C ASN A 337 4.84 14.04 -18.55
N PRO A 338 3.78 14.74 -19.02
CA PRO A 338 2.68 15.19 -18.18
C PRO A 338 1.70 14.04 -17.91
N SER A 339 2.22 12.93 -17.40
CA SER A 339 1.46 11.72 -17.08
C SER A 339 2.01 11.08 -15.81
N GLU A 340 1.22 11.15 -14.74
CA GLU A 340 1.50 10.48 -13.48
C GLU A 340 0.80 9.12 -13.41
N PHE A 341 1.41 8.22 -12.66
CA PHE A 341 0.87 6.89 -12.42
C PHE A 341 1.15 6.48 -10.99
N TYR A 342 0.11 6.05 -10.27
CA TYR A 342 0.22 5.49 -8.93
C TYR A 342 -0.43 4.11 -8.89
N LEU A 343 0.30 3.13 -8.39
CA LEU A 343 -0.18 1.79 -8.09
C LEU A 343 -0.08 1.57 -6.58
N SER A 344 -1.24 1.47 -5.94
CA SER A 344 -1.37 1.07 -4.54
C SER A 344 -1.82 -0.38 -4.48
N SER A 345 -0.98 -1.26 -3.96
CA SER A 345 -1.30 -2.68 -3.82
C SER A 345 -1.52 -3.05 -2.36
N TYR A 346 -2.58 -3.81 -2.11
CA TYR A 346 -3.01 -4.27 -0.79
C TYR A 346 -3.16 -5.79 -0.82
N TYR A 347 -2.35 -6.48 -0.02
CA TYR A 347 -2.37 -7.94 0.04
C TYR A 347 -2.69 -8.45 1.43
N LEU A 348 -3.68 -9.33 1.55
CA LEU A 348 -3.93 -10.06 2.79
C LEU A 348 -2.95 -11.23 2.88
N VAL A 349 -2.22 -11.31 4.00
CA VAL A 349 -1.34 -12.46 4.25
C VAL A 349 -2.19 -13.64 4.68
N ALA A 350 -2.10 -14.75 3.96
CA ALA A 350 -2.96 -15.90 4.19
C ALA A 350 -2.29 -17.24 3.84
N THR A 351 -2.84 -18.31 4.38
CA THR A 351 -2.56 -19.69 3.99
C THR A 351 -3.69 -20.18 3.11
N ALA A 352 -3.39 -20.57 1.86
CA ALA A 352 -4.42 -21.20 1.04
C ALA A 352 -4.73 -22.59 1.59
N LYS A 353 -6.02 -22.90 1.67
CA LYS A 353 -6.53 -24.22 2.05
C LYS A 353 -7.09 -24.98 0.87
N GLU A 354 -7.64 -24.25 -0.10
CA GLU A 354 -8.13 -24.85 -1.34
C GLU A 354 -8.10 -23.85 -2.48
N ILE A 355 -7.75 -24.31 -3.67
CA ILE A 355 -7.93 -23.55 -4.92
C ILE A 355 -8.71 -24.43 -5.88
N GLY A 356 -9.67 -23.86 -6.59
CA GLY A 356 -10.39 -24.60 -7.61
C GLY A 356 -11.08 -23.73 -8.64
N VAL A 357 -11.70 -24.41 -9.60
CA VAL A 357 -12.45 -23.82 -10.71
C VAL A 357 -13.86 -24.37 -10.71
N PHE A 358 -14.82 -23.51 -11.03
CA PHE A 358 -16.23 -23.86 -11.05
C PHE A 358 -16.99 -23.13 -12.16
N LYS A 359 -18.16 -23.68 -12.51
CA LYS A 359 -19.14 -23.05 -13.40
C LYS A 359 -19.95 -22.02 -12.61
N LYS A 360 -19.89 -20.76 -12.99
CA LYS A 360 -20.63 -19.67 -12.35
C LYS A 360 -22.14 -19.85 -12.43
N SER A 361 -22.64 -20.41 -13.53
CA SER A 361 -24.08 -20.58 -13.77
C SER A 361 -24.72 -21.65 -12.89
N THR A 362 -24.01 -22.77 -12.66
CA THR A 362 -24.51 -23.95 -11.92
C THR A 362 -23.94 -24.06 -10.51
N GLY A 363 -22.77 -23.47 -10.24
CA GLY A 363 -22.03 -23.69 -9.01
C GLY A 363 -21.18 -24.95 -8.98
N GLU A 364 -21.22 -25.76 -10.04
CA GLU A 364 -20.51 -27.04 -10.13
C GLU A 364 -18.99 -26.83 -10.13
N ILE A 365 -18.31 -27.44 -9.16
CA ILE A 365 -16.85 -27.44 -9.10
C ILE A 365 -16.31 -28.48 -10.09
N LEU A 366 -15.45 -28.03 -11.00
CA LEU A 366 -14.90 -28.86 -12.08
C LEU A 366 -13.59 -29.51 -11.68
N ALA A 367 -12.77 -28.78 -10.91
CA ALA A 367 -11.50 -29.25 -10.40
C ALA A 367 -11.07 -28.40 -9.21
N TRP A 368 -10.38 -29.02 -8.26
CA TRP A 368 -9.87 -28.34 -7.08
C TRP A 368 -8.65 -29.07 -6.52
N LYS A 369 -7.89 -28.37 -5.68
CA LYS A 369 -6.72 -28.88 -4.97
C LYS A 369 -6.72 -28.30 -3.56
N ALA A 370 -6.70 -29.18 -2.56
CA ALA A 370 -6.46 -28.77 -1.17
C ALA A 370 -4.97 -28.60 -0.89
N PHE A 371 -4.68 -27.74 0.07
CA PHE A 371 -3.34 -27.44 0.55
C PHE A 371 -3.29 -27.61 2.07
N PRO A 372 -2.17 -28.12 2.61
CA PRO A 372 -2.01 -28.37 4.04
C PRO A 372 -2.16 -27.10 4.91
#